data_AF-A0A484KNA8-F1
#
_entry.id   AF-A0A484KNA8-F1
#
_cell.length_a   1.000
_cell.length_b   1.000
_cell.length_c   1.000
_cell.angle_alpha   90.00
_cell.angle_beta   90.00
_cell.angle_gamma   90.00
#
_symmetry.space_group_name_H-M   'P 1'
#
loop_
_entity.id
_entity.type
_entity.pdbx_description
1 polymer ?
#
loop_
_entity_poly.entity_id
_entity_poly.type
_entity_poly.pdbx_seq_one_letter_code
_entity_poly.pdbx_strand_id
1 'polypeptide(L)'
;MKLSKTNDELQRACKELKTTSGQSGQNSQDVIDKLRNKVNELERELDERREIEAELEEKKMEVDDLHARCSILSTKHREANVELQEARTELINALTKSTCRASIGVKRMGQLDIEPFLAATRREFSSHEAEDRAALLCTEWEENLADPAWHPFTIKTDKSGNYEEVIHEEDEKLKSLKEKYGDEVHDAVVTSMKELNECNSSGRYVVPELWNYKEERKASLKEGVQHILRQLNIYKRKRT
;
A
#
# COMPACT_ATOMS: atom_id res chain seq x y z
N MET A 1 -6.91 -108.88 13.32
CA MET A 1 -7.62 -107.71 13.89
C MET A 1 -6.70 -106.49 14.11
N LYS A 2 -5.43 -106.62 14.53
CA LYS A 2 -4.50 -105.48 14.72
C LYS A 2 -4.07 -104.78 13.42
N LEU A 3 -3.80 -105.53 12.34
CA LEU A 3 -3.32 -104.99 11.06
C LEU A 3 -4.35 -104.15 10.28
N SER A 4 -5.65 -104.43 10.40
CA SER A 4 -6.69 -103.63 9.73
C SER A 4 -6.87 -102.28 10.44
N LYS A 5 -6.84 -102.25 11.78
CA LYS A 5 -6.89 -100.99 12.55
C LYS A 5 -5.74 -100.05 12.19
N THR A 6 -4.52 -100.56 12.07
CA THR A 6 -3.35 -99.76 11.69
C THR A 6 -3.43 -99.23 10.25
N ASN A 7 -4.05 -99.98 9.34
CA ASN A 7 -4.25 -99.53 7.96
C ASN A 7 -5.32 -98.43 7.87
N ASP A 8 -6.40 -98.56 8.65
CA ASP A 8 -7.47 -97.55 8.71
C ASP A 8 -7.00 -96.24 9.38
N GLU A 9 -6.04 -96.32 10.30
CA GLU A 9 -5.37 -95.16 10.91
C GLU A 9 -4.42 -94.46 9.92
N LEU A 10 -3.62 -95.21 9.17
CA LEU A 10 -2.75 -94.65 8.12
C LEU A 10 -3.55 -93.98 7.00
N GLN A 11 -4.67 -94.57 6.59
CA GLN A 11 -5.55 -93.96 5.59
C GLN A 11 -6.20 -92.66 6.09
N ARG A 12 -6.56 -92.58 7.37
CA ARG A 12 -7.05 -91.34 8.00
C ARG A 12 -5.96 -90.26 8.04
N ALA A 13 -4.77 -90.60 8.52
CA ALA A 13 -3.64 -89.67 8.56
C ALA A 13 -3.26 -89.13 7.17
N CYS A 14 -3.28 -89.98 6.14
CA CYS A 14 -3.04 -89.54 4.75
C CYS A 14 -4.14 -88.63 4.21
N LYS A 15 -5.41 -88.84 4.58
CA LYS A 15 -6.52 -87.94 4.22
C LYS A 15 -6.37 -86.58 4.89
N GLU A 16 -6.06 -86.58 6.19
CA GLU A 16 -5.86 -85.36 6.98
C GLU A 16 -4.68 -84.54 6.44
N LEU A 17 -3.54 -85.17 6.14
CA LEU A 17 -2.38 -84.51 5.52
C LEU A 17 -2.70 -83.91 4.14
N LYS A 18 -3.51 -84.59 3.32
CA LYS A 18 -3.96 -84.04 2.03
C LYS A 18 -4.87 -82.84 2.21
N THR A 19 -5.79 -82.88 3.18
CA THR A 19 -6.69 -81.76 3.46
C THR A 19 -5.96 -80.56 4.03
N THR A 20 -5.02 -80.75 4.96
CA THR A 20 -4.25 -79.65 5.56
C THR A 20 -3.26 -79.04 4.57
N SER A 21 -2.62 -79.87 3.73
CA SER A 21 -1.78 -79.39 2.61
C SER A 21 -2.60 -78.57 1.60
N GLY A 22 -3.80 -79.02 1.25
CA GLY A 22 -4.72 -78.27 0.37
C GLY A 22 -5.16 -76.94 0.97
N GLN A 23 -5.57 -76.92 2.24
CA GLN A 23 -5.95 -75.69 2.96
C GLN A 23 -4.78 -74.72 3.12
N SER A 24 -3.57 -75.22 3.39
CA SER A 24 -2.34 -74.41 3.45
C SER A 24 -1.99 -73.79 2.09
N GLY A 25 -2.15 -74.55 1.00
CA GLY A 25 -2.00 -74.05 -0.37
C GLY A 25 -3.04 -72.98 -0.73
N GLN A 26 -4.30 -73.19 -0.34
CA GLN A 26 -5.40 -72.25 -0.57
C GLN A 26 -5.17 -70.91 0.17
N ASN A 27 -4.77 -70.97 1.44
CA ASN A 27 -4.45 -69.78 2.24
C ASN A 27 -3.24 -69.02 1.67
N SER A 28 -2.24 -69.74 1.14
CA SER A 28 -1.08 -69.12 0.50
C SER A 28 -1.47 -68.38 -0.78
N GLN A 29 -2.40 -68.93 -1.57
CA GLN A 29 -2.88 -68.30 -2.80
C GLN A 29 -3.68 -67.02 -2.52
N ASP A 30 -4.56 -67.01 -1.52
CA ASP A 30 -5.32 -65.81 -1.12
C ASP A 30 -4.41 -64.66 -0.66
N VAL A 31 -3.32 -64.98 0.06
CA VAL A 31 -2.32 -63.99 0.44
C VAL A 31 -1.59 -63.43 -0.79
N ILE A 32 -1.23 -64.28 -1.76
CA ILE A 32 -0.60 -63.86 -3.01
C ILE A 32 -1.51 -62.91 -3.81
N ASP A 33 -2.81 -63.23 -3.90
CA ASP A 33 -3.77 -62.41 -4.65
C ASP A 33 -4.02 -61.05 -3.95
N LYS A 34 -4.08 -61.02 -2.62
CA LYS A 34 -4.14 -59.78 -1.83
C LYS A 34 -2.91 -58.91 -2.02
N LEU A 35 -1.71 -59.51 -1.98
CA LEU A 35 -0.45 -58.79 -2.22
C LEU A 35 -0.40 -58.24 -3.64
N ARG A 36 -0.85 -59.00 -4.64
CA ARG A 36 -0.91 -58.55 -6.03
C ARG A 36 -1.83 -57.34 -6.21
N ASN A 37 -3.01 -57.35 -5.59
CA ASN A 37 -3.91 -56.20 -5.62
C ASN A 37 -3.30 -54.97 -4.95
N LYS A 38 -2.59 -55.15 -3.83
CA LYS A 38 -1.92 -54.06 -3.13
C LYS A 38 -0.75 -53.48 -3.94
N VAL A 39 0.00 -54.33 -4.65
CA VAL A 39 1.04 -53.91 -5.59
C VAL A 39 0.45 -53.07 -6.71
N ASN A 40 -0.62 -53.53 -7.35
CA ASN A 40 -1.29 -52.77 -8.42
C ASN A 40 -1.84 -51.42 -7.93
N GLU A 41 -2.34 -51.35 -6.69
CA GLU A 41 -2.79 -50.09 -6.07
C GLU A 41 -1.62 -49.13 -5.83
N LEU A 42 -0.52 -49.61 -5.27
CA LEU A 42 0.69 -48.83 -5.05
C LEU A 42 1.34 -48.35 -6.36
N GLU A 43 1.29 -49.16 -7.42
CA GLU A 43 1.75 -48.77 -8.75
C GLU A 43 0.93 -47.60 -9.31
N ARG A 44 -0.41 -47.64 -9.15
CA ARG A 44 -1.29 -46.53 -9.56
C ARG A 44 -1.00 -45.25 -8.78
N GLU A 45 -0.87 -45.36 -7.45
CA GLU A 45 -0.52 -44.21 -6.60
C GLU A 45 0.86 -43.63 -6.95
N LEU A 46 1.81 -44.49 -7.35
CA LEU A 46 3.14 -44.04 -7.79
C LEU A 46 3.06 -43.27 -9.10
N ASP A 47 2.23 -43.70 -10.05
CA ASP A 47 2.03 -42.99 -11.31
C ASP A 47 1.30 -41.66 -11.10
N GLU A 48 0.23 -41.61 -10.28
CA GLU A 48 -0.45 -40.37 -9.90
C GLU A 48 0.51 -39.37 -9.22
N ARG A 49 1.40 -39.85 -8.33
CA ARG A 49 2.42 -39.01 -7.70
C ARG A 49 3.40 -38.42 -8.72
N ARG A 50 3.81 -39.20 -9.72
CA ARG A 50 4.73 -38.73 -10.77
C ARG A 50 4.09 -37.64 -11.62
N GLU A 51 2.80 -37.77 -11.94
CA GLU A 51 2.05 -36.74 -12.66
C GLU A 51 1.99 -35.44 -11.85
N ILE A 52 1.64 -35.52 -10.56
CA ILE A 52 1.60 -34.36 -9.66
C ILE A 52 2.99 -33.72 -9.50
N GLU A 53 4.05 -34.51 -9.39
CA GLU A 53 5.43 -33.99 -9.29
C GLU A 53 5.84 -33.23 -10.56
N ALA A 54 5.44 -33.72 -11.74
CA ALA A 54 5.70 -33.04 -13.01
C ALA A 54 4.93 -31.72 -13.11
N GLU A 55 3.63 -31.71 -12.77
CA GLU A 55 2.81 -30.49 -12.74
C GLU A 55 3.35 -29.46 -11.74
N LEU A 56 3.79 -29.93 -10.56
CA LEU A 56 4.37 -29.06 -9.53
C LEU A 56 5.65 -28.40 -10.04
N GLU A 57 6.50 -29.13 -10.76
CA GLU A 57 7.73 -28.58 -11.31
C GLU A 57 7.46 -27.56 -12.43
N GLU A 58 6.50 -27.85 -13.32
CA GLU A 58 6.03 -26.88 -14.32
C GLU A 58 5.52 -25.59 -13.67
N LYS A 59 4.71 -25.71 -12.60
CA LYS A 59 4.16 -24.56 -11.88
C LYS A 59 5.23 -23.76 -11.15
N LYS A 60 6.26 -24.40 -10.60
CA LYS A 60 7.42 -23.67 -10.03
C LYS A 60 8.14 -22.85 -11.09
N MET A 61 8.41 -23.45 -12.26
CA MET A 61 9.04 -22.74 -13.37
C MET A 61 8.20 -21.54 -13.83
N GLU A 62 6.88 -21.68 -13.88
CA GLU A 62 5.96 -20.58 -14.20
C GLU A 62 6.02 -19.45 -13.15
N VAL A 63 6.05 -19.80 -11.86
CA VAL A 63 6.19 -18.82 -10.77
C VAL A 63 7.53 -18.09 -10.84
N ASP A 64 8.62 -18.81 -11.12
CA ASP A 64 9.95 -18.21 -11.24
C ASP A 64 10.04 -17.24 -12.43
N ASP A 65 9.45 -17.60 -13.58
CA ASP A 65 9.35 -16.69 -14.75
C ASP A 65 8.50 -15.44 -14.44
N LEU A 66 7.34 -15.63 -13.79
CA LEU A 66 6.50 -14.50 -13.36
C LEU A 66 7.23 -13.59 -12.38
N HIS A 67 7.98 -14.16 -11.43
CA HIS A 67 8.76 -13.40 -10.48
C HIS A 67 9.85 -12.58 -11.18
N ALA A 68 10.56 -13.18 -12.14
CA ALA A 68 11.56 -12.48 -12.94
C ALA A 68 10.94 -11.31 -13.72
N ARG A 69 9.78 -11.51 -14.36
CA ARG A 69 9.06 -10.43 -15.07
C ARG A 69 8.60 -9.31 -14.13
N CYS A 70 8.05 -9.65 -12.97
CA CYS A 70 7.64 -8.68 -11.95
C CYS A 70 8.82 -7.85 -11.43
N SER A 71 9.98 -8.47 -11.23
CA SER A 71 11.20 -7.78 -10.82
C SER A 71 11.69 -6.77 -11.87
N ILE A 72 11.67 -7.16 -13.15
CA ILE A 72 12.01 -6.28 -14.27
C ILE A 72 11.05 -5.09 -14.35
N LEU A 73 9.74 -5.34 -14.29
CA LEU A 73 8.72 -4.28 -14.33
C LEU A 73 8.85 -3.32 -13.15
N SER A 74 9.12 -3.84 -11.95
CA SER A 74 9.34 -3.03 -10.75
C SER A 74 10.54 -2.10 -10.92
N THR A 75 11.62 -2.60 -11.53
CA THR A 75 12.82 -1.80 -11.84
C THR A 75 12.50 -0.71 -12.86
N LYS A 76 11.82 -1.05 -13.96
CA LYS A 76 11.43 -0.09 -15.02
C LYS A 76 10.47 0.97 -14.51
N HIS A 77 9.50 0.59 -13.67
CA HIS A 77 8.59 1.53 -13.03
C HIS A 77 9.34 2.50 -12.12
N ARG A 78 10.30 2.00 -11.33
CA ARG A 78 11.14 2.84 -10.47
C ARG A 78 11.97 3.83 -11.29
N GLU A 79 12.60 3.38 -12.38
CA GLU A 79 13.36 4.24 -13.29
C GLU A 79 12.48 5.35 -13.89
N ALA A 80 11.32 4.99 -14.47
CA ALA A 80 10.40 5.96 -15.04
C ALA A 80 9.84 6.95 -14.00
N ASN A 81 9.58 6.48 -12.78
CA ASN A 81 9.12 7.35 -11.69
C ASN A 81 10.22 8.35 -11.28
N VAL A 82 11.49 7.93 -11.22
CA VAL A 82 12.61 8.85 -10.95
C VAL A 82 12.64 9.97 -11.99
N GLU A 83 12.61 9.64 -13.29
CA GLU A 83 12.62 10.65 -14.36
C GLU A 83 11.40 11.61 -14.27
N LEU A 84 10.21 11.08 -13.96
CA LEU A 84 9.00 11.90 -13.78
C LEU A 84 9.10 12.84 -12.57
N GLN A 85 9.67 12.38 -11.45
CA GLN A 85 9.85 13.21 -10.26
C GLN A 85 10.94 14.26 -10.47
N GLU A 86 12.02 13.94 -11.18
CA GLU A 86 13.04 14.90 -11.58
C GLU A 86 12.44 16.01 -12.46
N ALA A 87 11.67 15.64 -13.48
CA ALA A 87 10.98 16.60 -14.35
C ALA A 87 9.98 17.47 -13.58
N ARG A 88 9.23 16.90 -12.63
CA ARG A 88 8.29 17.64 -11.76
C ARG A 88 9.04 18.61 -10.85
N THR A 89 10.13 18.16 -10.24
CA THR A 89 10.97 18.98 -9.35
C THR A 89 11.57 20.16 -10.10
N GLU A 90 12.11 19.92 -11.31
CA GLU A 90 12.68 20.99 -12.13
C GLU A 90 11.61 22.02 -12.55
N LEU A 91 10.40 21.54 -12.88
CA LEU A 91 9.28 22.41 -13.20
C LEU A 91 8.87 23.28 -12.00
N ILE A 92 8.79 22.70 -10.80
CA ILE A 92 8.50 23.43 -9.56
C ILE A 92 9.60 24.46 -9.30
N ASN A 93 10.88 24.10 -9.44
CA ASN A 93 12.00 25.02 -9.26
C ASN A 93 11.95 26.19 -10.26
N ALA A 94 11.63 25.92 -11.52
CA ALA A 94 11.50 26.94 -12.56
C ALA A 94 10.34 27.91 -12.28
N LEU A 95 9.18 27.39 -11.85
CA LEU A 95 8.01 28.21 -11.55
C LEU A 95 8.13 28.97 -10.23
N THR A 96 8.84 28.43 -9.24
CA THR A 96 9.11 29.13 -7.96
C THR A 96 9.89 30.43 -8.17
N LYS A 97 10.78 30.45 -9.17
CA LYS A 97 11.56 31.64 -9.53
C LYS A 97 10.76 32.67 -10.35
N SER A 98 9.57 32.30 -10.84
CA SER A 98 8.73 33.16 -11.68
C SER A 98 7.83 34.03 -10.80
N THR A 99 7.92 35.34 -10.96
CA THR A 99 7.15 36.33 -10.16
C THR A 99 5.75 36.62 -10.70
N CYS A 100 5.31 35.91 -11.74
CA CYS A 100 4.02 36.19 -12.38
C CYS A 100 2.86 35.50 -11.66
N ARG A 101 1.81 36.28 -11.34
CA ARG A 101 0.48 35.75 -10.95
C ARG A 101 -0.13 34.99 -12.12
N ALA A 102 0.19 33.72 -12.20
CA ALA A 102 -0.25 32.79 -13.22
C ALA A 102 -1.32 31.84 -12.66
N SER A 103 -2.20 31.34 -13.54
CA SER A 103 -3.19 30.32 -13.16
C SER A 103 -2.55 29.00 -12.71
N ILE A 104 -1.33 28.72 -13.19
CA ILE A 104 -0.50 27.59 -12.77
C ILE A 104 0.74 28.15 -12.11
N GLY A 105 1.05 27.68 -10.91
CA GLY A 105 2.23 28.12 -10.16
C GLY A 105 2.65 27.08 -9.13
N VAL A 106 3.41 27.52 -8.13
CA VAL A 106 3.81 26.68 -7.00
C VAL A 106 3.05 27.15 -5.77
N LYS A 107 2.43 26.22 -5.07
CA LYS A 107 1.83 26.43 -3.75
C LYS A 107 2.71 25.74 -2.71
N ARG A 108 2.95 26.40 -1.58
CA ARG A 108 3.66 25.81 -0.44
C ARG A 108 2.63 25.15 0.46
N MET A 109 2.41 23.86 0.26
CA MET A 109 1.39 23.09 0.98
C MET A 109 1.75 23.00 2.45
N GLY A 110 0.83 23.42 3.31
CA GLY A 110 1.03 23.43 4.75
C GLY A 110 1.74 24.67 5.30
N GLN A 111 2.04 25.66 4.46
CA GLN A 111 2.55 26.94 4.93
C GLN A 111 1.41 27.77 5.52
N LEU A 112 1.63 28.28 6.73
CA LEU A 112 0.68 29.17 7.39
C LEU A 112 0.59 30.52 6.66
N ASP A 113 -0.65 30.94 6.39
CA ASP A 113 -0.92 32.31 5.93
C ASP A 113 -0.84 33.25 7.13
N ILE A 114 0.02 34.27 7.03
CA ILE A 114 0.26 35.25 8.10
C ILE A 114 -0.84 36.33 8.13
N GLU A 115 -1.58 36.55 7.04
CA GLU A 115 -2.57 37.63 6.95
C GLU A 115 -3.67 37.54 8.03
N PRO A 116 -4.25 36.37 8.34
CA PRO A 116 -5.20 36.22 9.45
C PRO A 116 -4.60 36.59 10.81
N PHE A 117 -3.33 36.25 11.03
CA PHE A 117 -2.64 36.55 12.29
C PHE A 117 -2.38 38.05 12.42
N LEU A 118 -1.99 38.72 11.33
CA LEU A 118 -1.86 40.18 11.28
C LEU A 118 -3.20 40.88 11.53
N ALA A 119 -4.28 40.38 10.92
CA ALA A 119 -5.62 40.92 11.12
C ALA A 119 -6.07 40.79 12.59
N ALA A 120 -5.76 39.67 13.24
CA ALA A 120 -6.05 39.45 14.65
C ALA A 120 -5.21 40.37 15.57
N THR A 121 -3.88 40.44 15.36
CA THR A 121 -2.99 41.24 16.23
C THR A 121 -3.20 42.74 16.08
N ARG A 122 -3.57 43.23 14.89
CA ARG A 122 -3.90 44.65 14.66
C ARG A 122 -5.13 45.13 15.43
N ARG A 123 -5.97 44.23 15.96
CA ARG A 123 -7.11 44.59 16.82
C ARG A 123 -6.67 45.01 18.23
N GLU A 124 -5.51 44.52 18.67
CA GLU A 124 -5.04 44.68 20.06
C GLU A 124 -3.75 45.50 20.18
N PHE A 125 -2.93 45.57 19.13
CA PHE A 125 -1.59 46.17 19.17
C PHE A 125 -1.42 47.31 18.16
N SER A 126 -0.42 48.16 18.39
CA SER A 126 -0.01 49.18 17.42
C SER A 126 0.52 48.53 16.14
N SER A 127 0.52 49.25 15.01
CA SER A 127 0.89 48.66 13.70
C SER A 127 2.26 47.97 13.68
N HIS A 128 3.27 48.53 14.35
CA HIS A 128 4.62 47.95 14.39
C HIS A 128 4.68 46.72 15.31
N GLU A 129 4.04 46.79 16.48
CA GLU A 129 3.99 45.67 17.43
C GLU A 129 3.12 44.51 16.89
N ALA A 130 2.08 44.81 16.12
CA ALA A 130 1.19 43.81 15.54
C ALA A 130 1.90 42.89 14.54
N GLU A 131 2.86 43.43 13.78
CA GLU A 131 3.66 42.64 12.84
C GLU A 131 4.56 41.64 13.57
N ASP A 132 5.32 42.11 14.56
CA ASP A 132 6.18 41.25 15.37
C ASP A 132 5.37 40.18 16.13
N ARG A 133 4.21 40.56 16.68
CA ARG A 133 3.31 39.63 17.36
C ARG A 133 2.72 38.58 16.43
N ALA A 134 2.34 38.96 15.21
CA ALA A 134 1.80 38.02 14.24
C ALA A 134 2.87 37.03 13.79
N ALA A 135 4.10 37.49 13.54
CA ALA A 135 5.22 36.64 13.15
C ALA A 135 5.58 35.62 14.25
N LEU A 136 5.64 36.06 15.51
CA LEU A 136 5.85 35.17 16.65
C LEU A 136 4.75 34.11 16.76
N LEU A 137 3.49 34.52 16.65
CA LEU A 137 2.34 33.61 16.73
C LEU A 137 2.33 32.62 15.57
N CYS A 138 2.63 33.06 14.34
CA CYS A 138 2.77 32.15 13.20
C CYS A 138 3.85 31.09 13.46
N THR A 139 5.02 31.51 13.95
CA THR A 139 6.13 30.61 14.26
C THR A 139 5.72 29.57 15.32
N GLU A 140 5.04 30.01 16.38
CA GLU A 140 4.52 29.11 17.42
C GLU A 140 3.53 28.07 16.85
N TRP A 141 2.67 28.47 15.91
CA TRP A 141 1.73 27.54 15.27
C TRP A 141 2.40 26.64 14.23
N GLU A 142 3.42 27.12 13.52
CA GLU A 142 4.26 26.28 12.64
C GLU A 142 4.96 25.19 13.45
N GLU A 143 5.50 25.51 14.63
CA GLU A 143 6.11 24.54 15.54
C GLU A 143 5.10 23.50 16.06
N ASN A 144 3.89 23.95 16.43
CA ASN A 144 2.82 23.04 16.83
C ASN A 144 2.45 22.10 15.66
N LEU A 145 2.26 22.62 14.45
CA LEU A 145 1.91 21.81 13.28
C LEU A 145 3.00 20.76 12.94
N ALA A 146 4.27 21.12 13.15
CA ALA A 146 5.40 20.23 12.94
C ALA A 146 5.52 19.12 14.01
N ASP A 147 4.91 19.29 15.19
CA ASP A 147 4.96 18.31 16.29
C ASP A 147 4.19 17.01 15.92
N PRO A 148 4.88 15.86 15.75
CA PRO A 148 4.22 14.60 15.43
C PRO A 148 3.30 14.10 16.54
N ALA A 149 3.49 14.53 17.80
CA ALA A 149 2.66 14.13 18.92
C ALA A 149 1.27 14.79 18.90
N TRP A 150 1.11 15.91 18.17
CA TRP A 150 -0.16 16.60 18.04
C TRP A 150 -0.85 16.25 16.71
N HIS A 151 -1.78 15.30 16.74
CA HIS A 151 -2.54 14.85 15.56
C HIS A 151 -4.04 14.92 15.85
N PRO A 152 -4.66 16.11 15.82
CA PRO A 152 -6.06 16.31 16.20
C PRO A 152 -7.01 15.89 15.07
N PHE A 153 -6.92 14.63 14.66
CA PHE A 153 -7.77 14.03 13.63
C PHE A 153 -8.57 12.86 14.20
N THR A 154 -9.74 12.64 13.64
CA THR A 154 -10.65 11.54 13.96
C THR A 154 -11.17 10.93 12.67
N ILE A 155 -11.40 9.62 12.70
CA ILE A 155 -11.97 8.90 11.57
C ILE A 155 -13.49 8.97 11.69
N LYS A 156 -14.16 9.53 10.68
CA LYS A 156 -15.62 9.43 10.50
C LYS A 156 -15.91 8.43 9.39
N THR A 157 -17.00 7.67 9.53
CA THR A 157 -17.49 6.76 8.50
C THR A 157 -18.66 7.40 7.76
N ASP A 158 -18.57 7.47 6.44
CA ASP A 158 -19.66 7.98 5.61
C ASP A 158 -20.83 6.97 5.53
N LYS A 159 -21.94 7.40 4.91
CA LYS A 159 -23.13 6.54 4.73
C LYS A 159 -22.89 5.33 3.81
N SER A 160 -21.77 5.32 3.10
CA SER A 160 -21.37 4.29 2.13
C SER A 160 -20.32 3.31 2.71
N GLY A 161 -19.88 3.52 3.96
CA GLY A 161 -18.86 2.70 4.63
C GLY A 161 -17.41 3.13 4.37
N ASN A 162 -17.17 4.27 3.74
CA ASN A 162 -15.81 4.81 3.56
C ASN A 162 -15.36 5.55 4.82
N TYR A 163 -14.07 5.45 5.14
CA TYR A 163 -13.44 6.16 6.24
C TYR A 163 -12.83 7.48 5.75
N GLU A 164 -13.17 8.58 6.38
CA GLU A 164 -12.61 9.90 6.12
C GLU A 164 -11.98 10.45 7.41
N GLU A 165 -10.76 10.95 7.29
CA GLU A 165 -10.05 11.60 8.39
C GLU A 165 -10.45 13.08 8.45
N VAL A 166 -11.04 13.49 9.57
CA VAL A 166 -11.53 14.86 9.80
C VAL A 166 -10.90 15.45 11.06
N ILE A 167 -10.91 16.78 11.17
CA ILE A 167 -10.42 17.47 12.36
C ILE A 167 -11.28 17.10 13.58
N HIS A 168 -10.62 16.85 14.71
CA HIS A 168 -11.25 16.64 15.99
C HIS A 168 -11.73 17.98 16.57
N GLU A 169 -13.04 18.23 16.49
CA GLU A 169 -13.69 19.48 16.89
C GLU A 169 -13.49 19.82 18.38
N GLU A 170 -13.24 18.81 19.22
CA GLU A 170 -13.02 18.96 20.66
C GLU A 170 -11.54 19.14 21.04
N ASP A 171 -10.64 19.39 20.07
CA ASP A 171 -9.22 19.63 20.38
C ASP A 171 -9.02 20.95 21.15
N GLU A 172 -8.40 20.84 22.33
CA GLU A 172 -8.21 21.97 23.25
C GLU A 172 -7.34 23.08 22.66
N LYS A 173 -6.31 22.74 21.88
CA LYS A 173 -5.44 23.76 21.26
C LYS A 173 -6.20 24.53 20.18
N LEU A 174 -6.94 23.84 19.31
CA LEU A 174 -7.76 24.49 18.27
C LEU A 174 -8.88 25.33 18.85
N LYS A 175 -9.55 24.88 19.92
CA LYS A 175 -10.55 25.67 20.63
C LYS A 175 -9.97 26.94 21.22
N SER A 176 -8.86 26.83 21.96
CA SER A 176 -8.18 27.98 22.56
C SER A 176 -7.72 28.99 21.49
N LEU A 177 -7.19 28.50 20.37
CA LEU A 177 -6.83 29.35 19.22
C LEU A 177 -8.02 30.16 18.71
N LYS A 178 -9.14 29.49 18.50
CA LYS A 178 -10.37 30.09 17.97
C LYS A 178 -10.95 31.12 18.93
N GLU A 179 -11.00 30.80 20.23
CA GLU A 179 -11.50 31.72 21.27
C GLU A 179 -10.63 32.98 21.38
N LYS A 180 -9.31 32.84 21.27
CA LYS A 180 -8.37 33.95 21.48
C LYS A 180 -8.16 34.82 20.25
N TYR A 181 -8.09 34.22 19.06
CA TYR A 181 -7.68 34.91 17.83
C TYR A 181 -8.75 34.91 16.73
N GLY A 182 -9.86 34.19 16.93
CA GLY A 182 -11.00 34.16 16.04
C GLY A 182 -10.94 33.10 14.94
N ASP A 183 -12.03 33.03 14.17
CA ASP A 183 -12.25 31.99 13.16
C ASP A 183 -11.22 32.02 12.02
N GLU A 184 -10.79 33.19 11.57
CA GLU A 184 -9.86 33.33 10.45
C GLU A 184 -8.50 32.70 10.75
N VAL A 185 -7.97 32.88 11.96
CA VAL A 185 -6.70 32.30 12.41
C VAL A 185 -6.84 30.79 12.59
N HIS A 186 -7.95 30.36 13.20
CA HIS A 186 -8.28 28.94 13.33
C HIS A 186 -8.34 28.24 11.96
N ASP A 187 -9.03 28.83 10.99
CA ASP A 187 -9.22 28.24 9.66
C ASP A 187 -7.90 28.20 8.87
N ALA A 188 -7.01 29.18 9.05
CA ALA A 188 -5.67 29.17 8.48
C ALA A 188 -4.82 28.01 9.02
N VAL A 189 -4.85 27.78 10.34
CA VAL A 189 -4.15 26.65 10.98
C VAL A 189 -4.74 25.32 10.54
N VAL A 190 -6.07 25.18 10.54
CA VAL A 190 -6.74 23.95 10.11
C VAL A 190 -6.46 23.63 8.64
N THR A 191 -6.47 24.64 7.76
CA THR A 191 -6.15 24.47 6.35
C THR A 191 -4.72 23.99 6.17
N SER A 192 -3.76 24.66 6.83
CA SER A 192 -2.35 24.28 6.78
C SER A 192 -2.12 22.84 7.30
N MET A 193 -2.79 22.46 8.38
CA MET A 193 -2.72 21.11 8.94
C MET A 193 -3.26 20.04 7.97
N LYS A 194 -4.41 20.29 7.34
CA LYS A 194 -4.98 19.38 6.33
C LYS A 194 -4.04 19.23 5.14
N GLU A 195 -3.44 20.32 4.69
CA GLU A 195 -2.48 20.30 3.57
C GLU A 195 -1.21 19.51 3.90
N LEU A 196 -0.67 19.66 5.12
CA LEU A 196 0.45 18.85 5.61
C LEU A 196 0.08 17.36 5.64
N ASN A 197 -1.12 17.03 6.12
CA ASN A 197 -1.55 15.63 6.18
C ASN A 197 -1.77 15.03 4.77
N GLU A 198 -2.30 15.80 3.82
CA GLU A 198 -2.52 15.35 2.45
C GLU A 198 -1.20 15.16 1.67
N CYS A 199 -0.22 16.05 1.86
CA CYS A 199 1.00 16.04 1.06
C CYS A 199 2.18 15.33 1.75
N ASN A 200 2.23 15.34 3.08
CA ASN A 200 3.39 14.92 3.86
C ASN A 200 3.01 14.53 5.30
N SER A 201 2.05 13.62 5.45
CA SER A 201 1.55 13.17 6.77
C SER A 201 2.66 12.71 7.72
N SER A 202 3.65 11.97 7.21
CA SER A 202 4.77 11.47 8.02
C SER A 202 5.82 12.53 8.32
N GLY A 203 6.14 13.41 7.36
CA GLY A 203 7.23 14.36 7.50
C GLY A 203 6.83 15.70 8.14
N ARG A 204 5.56 16.09 8.02
CA ARG A 204 4.98 17.33 8.60
C ARG A 204 5.78 18.61 8.32
N TYR A 205 6.50 18.66 7.21
CA TYR A 205 7.14 19.87 6.71
C TYR A 205 6.44 20.36 5.44
N VAL A 206 6.54 21.67 5.21
CA VAL A 206 5.97 22.35 4.04
C VAL A 206 6.56 21.77 2.74
N VAL A 207 5.70 21.39 1.80
CA VAL A 207 6.12 20.85 0.50
C VAL A 207 5.68 21.80 -0.63
N PRO A 208 6.60 22.24 -1.51
CA PRO A 208 6.22 22.97 -2.70
C PRO A 208 5.54 22.02 -3.70
N GLU A 209 4.32 22.36 -4.11
CA GLU A 209 3.54 21.57 -5.07
C GLU A 209 3.16 22.40 -6.29
N LEU A 210 3.10 21.73 -7.44
CA LEU A 210 2.55 22.34 -8.65
C LEU A 210 1.04 22.52 -8.46
N TRP A 211 0.56 23.75 -8.58
CA TRP A 211 -0.81 24.11 -8.22
C TRP A 211 -1.55 24.83 -9.35
N ASN A 212 -2.82 24.47 -9.53
CA ASN A 212 -3.76 25.20 -10.38
C ASN A 212 -4.62 26.10 -9.49
N TYR A 213 -4.30 27.39 -9.45
CA TYR A 213 -5.02 28.37 -8.64
C TYR A 213 -6.43 28.67 -9.15
N LYS A 214 -6.74 28.33 -10.40
CA LYS A 214 -8.10 28.50 -10.95
C LYS A 214 -9.04 27.38 -10.51
N GLU A 215 -8.51 26.17 -10.37
CA GLU A 215 -9.29 24.97 -10.03
C GLU A 215 -9.06 24.50 -8.59
N GLU A 216 -8.27 25.24 -7.81
CA GLU A 216 -7.97 24.97 -6.39
C GLU A 216 -7.51 23.53 -6.13
N ARG A 217 -6.66 23.00 -7.01
CA ARG A 217 -6.13 21.64 -6.92
C ARG A 217 -4.68 21.54 -7.37
N LYS A 218 -4.05 20.40 -7.04
CA LYS A 218 -2.75 20.01 -7.61
C LYS A 218 -2.84 20.02 -9.14
N ALA A 219 -1.88 20.70 -9.77
CA ALA A 219 -1.72 20.73 -11.20
C ALA A 219 -0.89 19.52 -11.67
N SER A 220 -1.24 19.04 -12.87
CA SER A 220 -0.52 17.98 -13.58
C SER A 220 0.75 18.53 -14.23
N LEU A 221 1.72 17.64 -14.47
CA LEU A 221 2.94 17.98 -15.20
C LEU A 221 2.63 18.55 -16.59
N LYS A 222 1.60 18.00 -17.25
CA LYS A 222 1.09 18.47 -18.53
C LYS A 222 0.62 19.93 -18.47
N GLU A 223 -0.18 20.29 -17.46
CA GLU A 223 -0.67 21.67 -17.29
C GLU A 223 0.49 22.66 -17.10
N GLY A 224 1.50 22.29 -16.31
CA GLY A 224 2.67 23.15 -16.10
C GLY A 224 3.57 23.27 -17.34
N VAL A 225 3.80 22.20 -18.10
CA VAL A 225 4.52 22.27 -19.39
C VAL A 225 3.76 23.16 -20.37
N GLN A 226 2.44 22.99 -20.50
CA GLN A 226 1.60 23.85 -21.34
C GLN A 226 1.63 25.32 -20.88
N HIS A 227 1.73 25.57 -19.57
CA HIS A 227 1.90 26.92 -19.05
C HIS A 227 3.21 27.55 -19.51
N ILE A 228 4.35 26.86 -19.33
CA ILE A 228 5.66 27.37 -19.75
C ILE A 228 5.71 27.60 -21.27
N LEU A 229 5.21 26.66 -22.09
CA LEU A 229 5.18 26.82 -23.55
C LEU A 229 4.41 28.07 -23.98
N ARG A 230 3.27 28.36 -23.32
CA ARG A 230 2.51 29.60 -23.58
C ARG A 230 3.31 30.84 -23.21
N GLN A 231 3.98 30.85 -22.05
CA GLN A 231 4.83 31.98 -21.63
C GLN A 231 5.97 32.23 -22.63
N LEU A 232 6.65 31.17 -23.08
CA LEU A 232 7.71 31.25 -24.08
C LEU A 232 7.21 31.84 -25.41
N ASN A 233 6.03 31.43 -25.88
CA ASN A 233 5.43 31.97 -27.10
C ASN A 233 5.08 33.46 -26.98
N ILE A 234 4.55 33.89 -25.82
CA ILE A 234 4.27 35.30 -25.55
C ILE A 234 5.57 36.10 -25.55
N TYR A 235 6.61 35.60 -24.89
CA TYR A 235 7.91 36.26 -24.82
C TYR A 235 8.55 36.41 -26.20
N LYS A 236 8.49 35.37 -27.05
CA LYS A 236 8.99 35.42 -28.43
C LYS A 236 8.27 36.49 -29.27
N ARG A 237 6.95 36.57 -29.18
CA ARG A 237 6.16 37.57 -29.91
C ARG A 237 6.50 39.01 -29.50
N LYS A 238 6.82 39.26 -28.23
CA LYS A 238 7.22 40.60 -27.74
C LYS A 238 8.61 41.05 -28.19
N ARG A 239 9.45 40.13 -28.69
CA ARG A 239 10.79 40.41 -29.21
C ARG A 239 10.83 40.65 -30.72
N THR A 240 9.70 40.46 -31.40
CA THR A 240 9.51 40.73 -32.83
C THR A 240 8.73 42.03 -32.95
#